data_AF-A0A2A9A5E7-F1
#
_entry.id   AF-A0A2A9A5E7-F1
#
_cell.length_a   1.000
_cell.length_b   1.000
_cell.length_c   1.000
_cell.angle_alpha   90.00
_cell.angle_beta   90.00
_cell.angle_gamma   90.00
#
_symmetry.space_group_name_H-M   'P 1'
#
loop_
_entity.id
_entity.type
_entity.pdbx_description
1 polymer ?
#
loop_
_entity_poly.entity_id
_entity_poly.type
_entity_poly.pdbx_seq_one_letter_code
_entity_poly.pdbx_strand_id
1 'polypeptide(L)'
;MNTKLLCLMRNIDRSNKMIVYTVQHEAAWKAWKKQGYITSDNKWVDSYLKVPYRWMRHRMKQAIPSYQGVQLIWLWHTDNYPNRNEKCWGKTGERFIILTLEVPDCDILWSDYQVWCGLLNESISYQERIDEQTAEPFELWEKEMEMEYGIMFDFNALQDHPDWYLDIPNEIEKQGVVGMLPITAIKKVQRFREKALPKKYSKRVDSRTKRVNKKRRKAKERKLRLQERLRKI
;
A
#
# COMPACT_ATOMS: atom_id res chain seq x y z
N MET A 1 14.22 19.93 -8.99
CA MET A 1 13.34 19.91 -7.80
C MET A 1 11.97 20.42 -8.22
N ASN A 2 10.94 19.58 -8.19
CA ASN A 2 9.62 19.91 -8.75
C ASN A 2 8.82 20.77 -7.76
N THR A 3 8.63 22.05 -8.08
CA THR A 3 7.97 23.08 -7.26
C THR A 3 6.51 22.76 -6.95
N LYS A 4 5.90 21.78 -7.63
CA LYS A 4 4.55 21.28 -7.31
C LYS A 4 4.47 20.51 -5.99
N LEU A 5 5.54 19.84 -5.54
CA LEU A 5 5.54 19.12 -4.25
C LEU A 5 5.50 20.10 -3.06
N LEU A 6 6.13 21.26 -3.19
CA LEU A 6 6.13 22.31 -2.17
C LEU A 6 4.73 22.96 -1.98
N CYS A 7 3.85 22.86 -2.98
CA CYS A 7 2.51 23.46 -2.91
C CYS A 7 1.51 22.60 -2.12
N LEU A 8 1.69 21.28 -2.07
CA LEU A 8 0.88 20.35 -1.26
C LEU A 8 1.25 20.35 0.23
N MET A 9 2.41 20.89 0.61
CA MET A 9 2.92 20.88 1.98
C MET A 9 2.49 22.09 2.83
N ARG A 10 1.71 23.04 2.28
CA ARG A 10 1.57 24.38 2.88
C ARG A 10 0.39 24.62 3.84
N ASN A 11 -0.53 23.68 4.06
CA ASN A 11 -1.61 23.87 5.06
C ASN A 11 -2.05 22.54 5.71
N ILE A 12 -1.13 21.66 6.09
CA ILE A 12 -1.47 20.57 7.01
C ILE A 12 -1.23 21.13 8.41
N ASP A 13 -2.32 21.40 9.14
CA ASP A 13 -2.25 21.53 10.59
C ASP A 13 -1.62 20.26 11.15
N ARG A 14 -0.35 20.36 11.57
CA ARG A 14 0.43 19.25 12.10
C ARG A 14 -0.12 18.72 13.43
N SER A 15 -1.12 19.40 14.00
CA SER A 15 -1.85 18.96 15.18
C SER A 15 -3.13 18.20 14.86
N ASN A 16 -3.60 18.20 13.60
CA ASN A 16 -4.81 17.46 13.25
C ASN A 16 -4.56 15.96 13.39
N LYS A 17 -5.39 15.32 14.21
CA LYS A 17 -5.27 13.91 14.54
C LYS A 17 -6.35 13.13 13.81
N MET A 18 -5.95 12.02 13.21
CA MET A 18 -6.82 11.09 12.52
C MET A 18 -7.04 9.86 13.38
N ILE A 19 -8.30 9.42 13.44
CA ILE A 19 -8.64 8.08 13.90
C ILE A 19 -8.46 7.12 12.75
N VAL A 20 -7.63 6.10 12.95
CA VAL A 20 -7.30 5.10 11.93
C VAL A 20 -7.30 3.71 12.54
N TYR A 21 -7.33 2.68 11.69
CA TYR A 21 -7.35 1.31 12.16
C TYR A 21 -6.19 0.49 11.61
N THR A 22 -5.72 -0.48 12.37
CA THR A 22 -4.78 -1.50 11.86
C THR A 22 -5.16 -2.87 12.38
N VAL A 23 -5.00 -3.89 11.53
CA VAL A 23 -5.25 -5.29 11.88
C VAL A 23 -3.91 -6.00 12.07
N GLN A 24 -3.72 -6.60 13.24
CA GLN A 24 -2.43 -7.14 13.66
C GLN A 24 -2.61 -8.47 14.40
N HIS A 25 -1.60 -9.32 14.37
CA HIS A 25 -1.61 -10.55 15.17
C HIS A 25 -1.58 -10.22 16.67
N GLU A 26 -2.33 -10.94 17.51
CA GLU A 26 -2.38 -10.65 18.96
C GLU A 26 -1.00 -10.78 19.63
N ALA A 27 -0.11 -11.61 19.07
CA ALA A 27 1.27 -11.72 19.56
C ALA A 27 2.05 -10.39 19.41
N ALA A 28 1.86 -9.67 18.31
CA ALA A 28 2.51 -8.39 18.07
C ALA A 28 2.07 -7.36 19.11
N TRP A 29 0.76 -7.31 19.39
CA TRP A 29 0.20 -6.48 20.46
C TRP A 29 0.82 -6.73 21.83
N LYS A 30 0.95 -8.00 22.22
CA LYS A 30 1.56 -8.37 23.51
C LYS A 30 3.02 -7.91 23.59
N ALA A 31 3.77 -8.03 22.50
CA ALA A 31 5.15 -7.53 22.41
C ALA A 31 5.20 -5.99 22.52
N TRP A 32 4.33 -5.28 21.78
CA TRP A 32 4.26 -3.82 21.79
C TRP A 32 3.94 -3.25 23.16
N LYS A 33 3.03 -3.88 23.91
CA LYS A 33 2.76 -3.48 25.30
C LYS A 33 3.99 -3.55 26.20
N LYS A 34 4.86 -4.55 26.00
CA LYS A 34 6.07 -4.72 26.82
C LYS A 34 7.14 -3.69 26.47
N GLN A 35 7.30 -3.37 25.19
CA GLN A 35 8.34 -2.44 24.72
C GLN A 35 7.92 -0.96 24.70
N GLY A 36 6.62 -0.66 24.76
CA GLY A 36 6.10 0.72 24.86
C GLY A 36 5.86 1.45 23.53
N TYR A 37 5.98 0.76 22.39
CA TYR A 37 5.76 1.34 21.06
C TYR A 37 5.30 0.29 20.04
N ILE A 38 4.57 0.74 19.01
CA ILE A 38 4.14 -0.06 17.86
C ILE A 38 5.22 0.00 16.80
N THR A 39 5.61 -1.16 16.27
CA THR A 39 6.57 -1.27 15.16
C THR A 39 6.26 -2.49 14.30
N SER A 40 6.77 -2.51 13.09
CA SER A 40 6.68 -3.65 12.17
C SER A 40 8.06 -4.31 11.99
N ASP A 41 8.07 -5.56 11.53
CA ASP A 41 9.28 -6.36 11.32
C ASP A 41 9.21 -6.99 9.92
N ASN A 42 10.28 -6.79 9.13
CA ASN A 42 10.37 -7.29 7.76
C ASN A 42 10.35 -8.81 7.65
N LYS A 43 10.67 -9.55 8.73
CA LYS A 43 10.69 -11.01 8.67
C LYS A 43 9.32 -11.64 8.36
N TRP A 44 8.24 -10.89 8.55
CA TRP A 44 6.87 -11.32 8.28
C TRP A 44 6.35 -10.89 6.90
N VAL A 45 7.14 -10.11 6.15
CA VAL A 45 6.78 -9.69 4.80
C VAL A 45 7.11 -10.82 3.84
N ASP A 46 6.11 -11.27 3.09
CA ASP A 46 6.27 -12.22 2.00
C ASP A 46 7.41 -11.77 1.06
N SER A 47 8.29 -12.68 0.66
CA SER A 47 9.43 -12.38 -0.20
C SER A 47 9.05 -11.64 -1.48
N TYR A 48 7.91 -11.99 -2.08
CA TYR A 48 7.41 -11.35 -3.30
C TYR A 48 6.92 -9.91 -3.07
N LEU A 49 6.67 -9.54 -1.81
CA LEU A 49 6.18 -8.22 -1.43
C LEU A 49 7.28 -7.29 -0.89
N LYS A 50 8.52 -7.77 -0.75
CA LYS A 50 9.63 -6.97 -0.22
C LYS A 50 9.95 -5.75 -1.08
N VAL A 51 10.00 -5.92 -2.40
CA VAL A 51 10.28 -4.84 -3.37
C VAL A 51 9.21 -3.74 -3.32
N PRO A 52 7.91 -4.03 -3.44
CA PRO A 52 6.89 -2.98 -3.39
C PRO A 52 6.79 -2.31 -2.02
N TYR A 53 7.05 -3.04 -0.92
CA TYR A 53 7.09 -2.46 0.41
C TYR A 53 8.32 -1.55 0.59
N ARG A 54 9.47 -1.90 -0.01
CA ARG A 54 10.65 -1.03 -0.06
C ARG A 54 10.32 0.28 -0.79
N TRP A 55 9.61 0.21 -1.91
CA TRP A 55 9.17 1.39 -2.65
C TRP A 55 8.24 2.28 -1.84
N MET A 56 7.23 1.70 -1.19
CA MET A 56 6.33 2.48 -0.31
C MET A 56 7.10 3.19 0.81
N ARG A 57 8.15 2.57 1.39
CA ARG A 57 9.04 3.22 2.36
C ARG A 57 9.82 4.39 1.75
N HIS A 58 10.32 4.25 0.52
CA HIS A 58 10.99 5.35 -0.18
C HIS A 58 10.03 6.53 -0.41
N ARG A 59 8.80 6.25 -0.84
CA ARG A 59 7.76 7.29 -0.98
C ARG A 59 7.45 7.97 0.34
N MET A 60 7.34 7.22 1.43
CA MET A 60 7.14 7.79 2.76
C MET A 60 8.30 8.68 3.20
N LYS A 61 9.55 8.26 2.96
CA LYS A 61 10.75 9.04 3.28
C LYS A 61 10.87 10.33 2.47
N GLN A 62 10.39 10.33 1.23
CA GLN A 62 10.35 11.52 0.39
C GLN A 62 9.24 12.49 0.82
N ALA A 63 8.09 11.97 1.26
CA ALA A 63 6.91 12.77 1.58
C ALA A 63 6.92 13.32 3.02
N ILE A 64 7.47 12.57 3.98
CA ILE A 64 7.35 12.84 5.41
C ILE A 64 8.75 13.01 6.03
N PRO A 65 9.22 14.25 6.26
CA PRO A 65 10.55 14.50 6.80
C PRO A 65 10.82 13.91 8.18
N SER A 66 9.79 13.72 9.02
CA SER A 66 9.90 13.13 10.36
C SER A 66 10.13 11.61 10.32
N TYR A 67 9.87 10.96 9.18
CA TYR A 67 9.92 9.51 9.08
C TYR A 67 11.36 8.98 9.04
N GLN A 68 11.66 8.08 9.99
CA GLN A 68 13.00 7.56 10.24
C GLN A 68 13.39 6.35 9.36
N GLY A 69 12.62 6.02 8.32
CA GLY A 69 12.92 4.87 7.46
C GLY A 69 12.63 3.50 8.08
N VAL A 70 11.91 3.46 9.22
CA VAL A 70 11.53 2.22 9.92
C VAL A 70 10.43 1.44 9.19
N GLN A 71 10.18 0.18 9.56
CA GLN A 71 9.17 -0.60 8.86
C GLN A 71 7.76 -0.01 8.96
N LEU A 72 6.99 -0.12 7.88
CA LEU A 72 5.65 0.45 7.76
C LEU A 72 4.62 -0.36 8.55
N ILE A 73 3.69 0.37 9.16
CA ILE A 73 2.43 -0.13 9.69
C ILE A 73 1.34 0.31 8.71
N TRP A 74 0.60 -0.67 8.18
CA TRP A 74 -0.54 -0.41 7.30
C TRP A 74 -1.76 0.03 8.10
N LEU A 75 -2.44 1.05 7.58
CA LEU A 75 -3.58 1.72 8.18
C LEU A 75 -4.78 1.67 7.25
N TRP A 76 -5.95 1.46 7.84
CA TRP A 76 -7.23 1.68 7.22
C TRP A 76 -7.75 3.06 7.61
N HIS A 77 -8.32 3.77 6.64
CA HIS A 77 -8.95 5.09 6.85
C HIS A 77 -10.14 5.00 7.82
N THR A 78 -10.53 6.12 8.43
CA THR A 78 -11.64 6.16 9.42
C THR A 78 -12.97 5.66 8.87
N ASP A 79 -13.20 5.86 7.57
CA ASP A 79 -14.42 5.44 6.88
C ASP A 79 -14.39 3.95 6.47
N ASN A 80 -13.22 3.30 6.58
CA ASN A 80 -12.97 1.93 6.14
C ASN A 80 -12.63 1.02 7.33
N TYR A 81 -13.52 0.97 8.33
CA TYR A 81 -13.30 0.11 9.50
C TYR A 81 -13.14 -1.38 9.09
N PRO A 82 -12.06 -2.07 9.51
CA PRO A 82 -11.79 -3.44 9.08
C PRO A 82 -12.92 -4.41 9.46
N ASN A 83 -13.43 -5.13 8.47
CA ASN A 83 -14.45 -6.14 8.71
C ASN A 83 -13.78 -7.41 9.26
N ARG A 84 -13.99 -7.69 10.55
CA ARG A 84 -13.46 -8.91 11.23
C ARG A 84 -13.96 -10.24 10.65
N ASN A 85 -15.01 -10.22 9.83
CA ASN A 85 -15.54 -11.38 9.12
C ASN A 85 -15.03 -11.47 7.68
N GLU A 86 -14.30 -10.45 7.23
CA GLU A 86 -13.50 -10.53 6.02
C GLU A 86 -12.42 -11.60 6.17
N LYS A 87 -11.99 -12.12 5.03
CA LYS A 87 -11.14 -13.30 4.94
C LYS A 87 -9.71 -12.89 4.71
N CYS A 88 -8.77 -13.77 5.08
CA CYS A 88 -7.34 -13.64 4.82
C CYS A 88 -6.58 -12.72 5.78
N TRP A 89 -7.04 -12.58 7.03
CA TRP A 89 -6.20 -11.98 8.08
C TRP A 89 -5.06 -12.91 8.50
N GLY A 90 -5.28 -14.23 8.42
CA GLY A 90 -4.30 -15.27 8.72
C GLY A 90 -4.84 -16.68 8.55
N LYS A 91 -4.31 -17.63 9.32
CA LYS A 91 -4.81 -19.01 9.35
C LYS A 91 -6.02 -19.11 10.28
N THR A 92 -6.95 -20.00 9.95
CA THR A 92 -8.12 -20.30 10.78
C THR A 92 -7.73 -20.52 12.24
N GLY A 93 -8.42 -19.84 13.16
CA GLY A 93 -8.22 -19.98 14.60
C GLY A 93 -7.11 -19.10 15.19
N GLU A 94 -6.25 -18.49 14.36
CA GLU A 94 -5.29 -17.48 14.80
C GLU A 94 -5.99 -16.27 15.42
N ARG A 95 -5.30 -15.62 16.36
CA ARG A 95 -5.85 -14.51 17.14
C ARG A 95 -5.33 -13.20 16.58
N PHE A 96 -6.27 -12.34 16.24
CA PHE A 96 -5.99 -11.02 15.70
C PHE A 96 -6.62 -9.95 16.58
N ILE A 97 -6.13 -8.74 16.37
CA ILE A 97 -6.67 -7.53 16.97
C ILE A 97 -6.88 -6.46 15.90
N ILE A 98 -7.91 -5.66 16.09
CA ILE A 98 -8.07 -4.36 15.42
C ILE A 98 -7.69 -3.32 16.47
N LEU A 99 -6.68 -2.51 16.16
CA LEU A 99 -6.35 -1.33 16.95
C LEU A 99 -7.06 -0.13 16.35
N THR A 100 -7.69 0.67 17.20
CA THR A 100 -8.03 2.07 16.87
C THR A 100 -6.88 2.93 17.35
N LEU A 101 -6.26 3.66 16.42
CA LEU A 101 -5.15 4.54 16.67
C LEU A 101 -5.59 5.99 16.48
N GLU A 102 -4.98 6.89 17.22
CA GLU A 102 -5.03 8.34 17.00
C GLU A 102 -3.63 8.79 16.60
N VAL A 103 -3.48 9.28 15.36
CA VAL A 103 -2.19 9.57 14.73
C VAL A 103 -2.23 10.95 14.11
N PRO A 104 -1.17 11.77 14.20
CA PRO A 104 -1.10 13.02 13.44
C PRO A 104 -1.25 12.74 11.94
N ASP A 105 -2.15 13.45 11.27
CA ASP A 105 -2.40 13.23 9.83
C ASP A 105 -1.11 13.40 9.00
N CYS A 106 -0.27 14.35 9.40
CA CYS A 106 1.02 14.63 8.76
C CYS A 106 2.05 13.49 8.85
N ASP A 107 1.85 12.52 9.74
CA ASP A 107 2.72 11.34 9.85
C ASP A 107 2.21 10.15 9.03
N ILE A 108 1.05 10.28 8.37
CA ILE A 108 0.45 9.24 7.54
C ILE A 108 0.70 9.54 6.07
N LEU A 109 1.25 8.57 5.34
CA LEU A 109 1.24 8.61 3.88
C LEU A 109 -0.02 7.90 3.38
N TRP A 110 -1.01 8.69 2.96
CA TRP A 110 -2.23 8.19 2.34
C TRP A 110 -2.00 7.76 0.90
N SER A 111 -2.63 6.66 0.50
CA SER A 111 -2.63 6.14 -0.87
C SER A 111 -3.96 5.47 -1.21
N ASP A 112 -4.23 5.30 -2.50
CA ASP A 112 -5.38 4.54 -2.97
C ASP A 112 -5.13 3.03 -2.89
N TYR A 113 -6.09 2.32 -2.31
CA TYR A 113 -6.02 0.87 -2.10
C TYR A 113 -6.04 0.09 -3.42
N GLN A 114 -6.88 0.48 -4.38
CA GLN A 114 -7.04 -0.25 -5.64
C GLN A 114 -5.79 -0.10 -6.53
N VAL A 115 -5.21 1.10 -6.58
CA VAL A 115 -3.96 1.38 -7.30
C VAL A 115 -2.80 0.63 -6.67
N TRP A 116 -2.70 0.61 -5.34
CA TRP A 116 -1.72 -0.19 -4.61
C TRP A 116 -1.84 -1.69 -4.89
N CYS A 117 -3.07 -2.24 -4.87
CA CYS A 117 -3.30 -3.63 -5.27
C CYS A 117 -2.86 -3.89 -6.73
N GLY A 118 -3.00 -2.90 -7.62
CA GLY A 118 -2.46 -2.95 -8.97
C GLY A 118 -0.96 -3.12 -9.01
N LEU A 119 -0.24 -2.30 -8.24
CA LEU A 119 1.21 -2.37 -8.12
C LEU A 119 1.66 -3.72 -7.53
N LEU A 120 0.98 -4.22 -6.49
CA LEU A 120 1.32 -5.52 -5.90
C LEU A 120 1.20 -6.66 -6.93
N ASN A 121 0.13 -6.68 -7.72
CA ASN A 121 -0.06 -7.71 -8.74
C ASN A 121 1.00 -7.62 -9.84
N GLU A 122 1.38 -6.41 -10.27
CA GLU A 122 2.43 -6.24 -11.27
C GLU A 122 3.80 -6.66 -10.72
N SER A 123 4.09 -6.30 -9.46
CA SER A 123 5.32 -6.69 -8.78
C SER A 123 5.46 -8.21 -8.63
N ILE A 124 4.40 -8.90 -8.20
CA ILE A 124 4.41 -10.36 -8.10
C ILE A 124 4.66 -10.96 -9.48
N SER A 125 3.92 -10.48 -10.49
CA SER A 125 4.05 -10.99 -11.86
C SER A 125 5.41 -10.72 -12.48
N TYR A 126 6.07 -9.61 -12.11
CA TYR A 126 7.44 -9.31 -12.50
C TYR A 126 8.43 -10.27 -11.84
N GLN A 127 8.30 -10.47 -10.53
CA GLN A 127 9.19 -11.35 -9.75
C GLN A 127 9.09 -12.82 -10.18
N GLU A 128 7.91 -13.27 -10.63
CA GLU A 128 7.70 -14.62 -11.19
C GLU A 128 8.38 -14.82 -12.55
N ARG A 129 8.70 -13.74 -13.28
CA ARG A 129 9.25 -13.82 -14.65
C ARG A 129 10.74 -13.55 -14.74
N ILE A 130 11.32 -12.91 -13.73
CA ILE A 130 12.70 -12.44 -13.80
C ILE A 130 13.68 -13.49 -13.31
N ASP A 131 14.77 -13.66 -14.05
CA ASP A 131 15.95 -14.37 -13.57
C ASP A 131 16.75 -13.39 -12.70
N GLU A 132 17.16 -13.80 -11.50
CA GLU A 132 17.97 -13.01 -10.57
C GLU A 132 19.23 -12.43 -11.24
N GLN A 133 19.81 -13.13 -12.21
CA GLN A 133 20.99 -12.69 -12.97
C GLN A 133 20.69 -11.56 -13.97
N THR A 134 19.42 -11.42 -14.35
CA THR A 134 18.92 -10.39 -15.28
C THR A 134 18.03 -9.36 -14.59
N ALA A 135 17.98 -9.38 -13.26
CA ALA A 135 17.14 -8.49 -12.49
C ALA A 135 17.51 -7.03 -12.77
N GLU A 136 16.53 -6.23 -13.20
CA GLU A 136 16.76 -4.79 -13.36
C GLU A 136 17.09 -4.17 -12.00
N PRO A 137 17.98 -3.17 -11.95
CA PRO A 137 18.24 -2.42 -10.73
C PRO A 137 16.95 -1.87 -10.12
N PHE A 138 16.88 -1.87 -8.80
CA PHE A 138 15.72 -1.37 -8.06
C PHE A 138 15.32 0.04 -8.49
N GLU A 139 16.29 0.90 -8.79
CA GLU A 139 16.10 2.30 -9.20
C GLU A 139 15.36 2.41 -10.53
N LEU A 140 15.59 1.49 -11.47
CA LEU A 140 14.88 1.49 -12.74
C LEU A 140 13.43 1.02 -12.56
N TRP A 141 13.25 -0.04 -11.78
CA TRP A 141 11.92 -0.53 -11.41
C TRP A 141 11.12 0.54 -10.65
N GLU A 142 11.73 1.22 -9.68
CA GLU A 142 11.14 2.29 -8.89
C GLU A 142 10.67 3.45 -9.77
N LYS A 143 11.50 3.87 -10.73
CA LYS A 143 11.14 4.92 -11.69
C LYS A 143 9.96 4.52 -12.57
N GLU A 144 9.90 3.26 -13.02
CA GLU A 144 8.74 2.74 -13.76
C GLU A 144 7.48 2.76 -12.89
N MET A 145 7.56 2.28 -11.65
CA MET A 145 6.41 2.24 -10.75
C MET A 145 5.95 3.63 -10.32
N GLU A 146 6.85 4.60 -10.17
CA GLU A 146 6.46 5.99 -9.90
C GLU A 146 5.64 6.56 -11.06
N MET A 147 6.06 6.34 -12.32
CA MET A 147 5.30 6.80 -13.48
C MET A 147 3.91 6.13 -13.59
N GLU A 148 3.84 4.83 -13.32
CA GLU A 148 2.64 4.03 -13.56
C GLU A 148 1.65 4.02 -12.38
N TYR A 149 2.15 4.11 -11.16
CA TYR A 149 1.37 3.92 -9.94
C TYR A 149 1.50 5.09 -8.95
N GLY A 150 2.41 6.05 -9.18
CA GLY A 150 2.57 7.23 -8.31
C GLY A 150 1.31 8.10 -8.19
N ILE A 151 0.38 7.99 -9.14
CA ILE A 151 -0.94 8.63 -9.10
C ILE A 151 -1.75 8.25 -7.84
N MET A 152 -1.45 7.11 -7.18
CA MET A 152 -2.14 6.67 -5.96
C MET A 152 -2.09 7.68 -4.80
N PHE A 153 -1.12 8.60 -4.83
CA PHE A 153 -0.91 9.60 -3.78
C PHE A 153 -1.59 10.95 -4.08
N ASP A 154 -2.14 11.15 -5.28
CA ASP A 154 -2.86 12.37 -5.67
C ASP A 154 -4.32 12.04 -5.93
N PHE A 155 -5.15 12.12 -4.88
CA PHE A 155 -6.56 11.75 -4.97
C PHE A 155 -7.37 12.63 -5.92
N ASN A 156 -6.98 13.90 -6.09
CA ASN A 156 -7.65 14.79 -7.02
C ASN A 156 -7.39 14.33 -8.46
N ALA A 157 -6.12 14.12 -8.83
CA ALA A 157 -5.77 13.65 -10.15
C ALA A 157 -6.26 12.20 -10.41
N LEU A 158 -6.33 11.37 -9.36
CA LEU A 158 -6.81 10.00 -9.47
C LEU A 158 -8.32 9.93 -9.77
N GLN A 159 -9.12 10.84 -9.21
CA GLN A 159 -10.57 10.92 -9.44
C GLN A 159 -10.90 11.08 -10.92
N ASP A 160 -10.10 11.87 -11.63
CA ASP A 160 -10.26 12.14 -13.06
C ASP A 160 -9.50 11.14 -13.96
N HIS A 161 -8.86 10.11 -13.37
CA HIS A 161 -7.99 9.23 -14.14
C HIS A 161 -8.80 8.20 -14.96
N PRO A 162 -8.62 8.14 -16.30
CA PRO A 162 -9.46 7.35 -17.22
C PRO A 162 -9.47 5.85 -16.94
N ASP A 163 -8.35 5.30 -16.45
CA ASP A 163 -8.25 3.88 -16.15
C ASP A 163 -8.76 3.49 -14.74
N TRP A 164 -8.89 4.46 -13.83
CA TRP A 164 -9.11 4.19 -12.41
C TRP A 164 -10.49 4.62 -11.92
N TYR A 165 -10.85 5.90 -12.04
CA TYR A 165 -12.07 6.45 -11.45
C TYR A 165 -12.90 7.35 -12.38
N LEU A 166 -12.38 7.79 -13.53
CA LEU A 166 -13.17 8.56 -14.49
C LEU A 166 -14.42 7.78 -14.90
N ASP A 167 -15.58 8.44 -14.85
CA ASP A 167 -16.90 7.89 -15.19
C ASP A 167 -17.31 6.63 -14.40
N ILE A 168 -16.64 6.35 -13.28
CA ILE A 168 -16.99 5.25 -12.38
C ILE A 168 -17.57 5.87 -11.10
N PRO A 169 -18.81 5.53 -10.68
CA PRO A 169 -19.47 6.11 -9.51
C PRO A 169 -18.89 5.61 -8.17
N ASN A 170 -17.64 5.17 -8.15
CA ASN A 170 -16.99 4.66 -6.94
C ASN A 170 -16.20 5.77 -6.25
N GLU A 171 -16.29 5.79 -4.94
CA GLU A 171 -15.42 6.59 -4.10
C GLU A 171 -14.00 6.00 -4.07
N ILE A 172 -13.01 6.90 -3.94
CA ILE A 172 -11.61 6.54 -3.73
C ILE A 172 -11.48 5.78 -2.41
N GLU A 173 -10.85 4.61 -2.46
CA GLU A 173 -10.69 3.76 -1.28
C GLU A 173 -9.34 4.05 -0.63
N LYS A 174 -9.35 4.88 0.41
CA LYS A 174 -8.13 5.31 1.09
C LYS A 174 -7.56 4.22 2.02
N GLN A 175 -6.25 4.03 1.94
CA GLN A 175 -5.42 3.33 2.92
C GLN A 175 -4.20 4.20 3.26
N GLY A 176 -3.56 3.94 4.38
CA GLY A 176 -2.38 4.70 4.82
C GLY A 176 -1.23 3.81 5.25
N VAL A 177 -0.05 4.40 5.34
CA VAL A 177 1.08 3.82 6.06
C VAL A 177 1.66 4.83 7.03
N VAL A 178 2.14 4.32 8.15
CA VAL A 178 2.84 5.10 9.17
C VAL A 178 4.09 4.35 9.63
N GLY A 179 5.03 5.08 10.23
CA GLY A 179 6.21 4.52 10.87
C GLY A 179 5.93 4.00 12.27
N MET A 180 6.96 4.04 13.12
CA MET A 180 6.83 3.69 14.53
C MET A 180 5.93 4.69 15.27
N LEU A 181 5.09 4.18 16.17
CA LEU A 181 4.19 5.00 17.00
C LEU A 181 4.37 4.66 18.48
N PRO A 182 4.22 5.62 19.40
CA PRO A 182 4.17 5.31 20.83
C PRO A 182 2.93 4.45 21.14
N ILE A 183 3.00 3.60 22.18
CA ILE A 183 1.85 2.76 22.56
C ILE A 183 0.62 3.59 22.95
N THR A 184 0.83 4.83 23.37
CA THR A 184 -0.22 5.81 23.72
C THR A 184 -1.07 6.26 22.54
N ALA A 185 -0.64 6.00 21.30
CA ALA A 185 -1.45 6.21 20.10
C ALA A 185 -2.68 5.28 20.08
N ILE A 186 -2.65 4.15 20.79
CA ILE A 186 -3.75 3.18 20.83
C ILE A 186 -4.87 3.69 21.73
N LYS A 187 -6.06 3.86 21.16
CA LYS A 187 -7.28 4.25 21.88
C LYS A 187 -8.18 3.08 22.19
N LYS A 188 -8.16 2.03 21.36
CA LYS A 188 -9.02 0.86 21.51
C LYS A 188 -8.36 -0.39 20.96
N VAL A 189 -8.64 -1.53 21.60
CA VAL A 189 -8.21 -2.86 21.16
C VAL A 189 -9.41 -3.78 21.07
N GLN A 190 -9.69 -4.30 19.87
CA GLN A 190 -10.77 -5.25 19.64
C GLN A 190 -10.18 -6.59 19.19
N ARG A 191 -10.45 -7.65 19.94
CA ARG A 191 -9.93 -9.00 19.63
C ARG A 191 -10.91 -9.78 18.75
N PHE A 192 -10.38 -10.58 17.84
CA PHE A 192 -11.15 -11.55 17.08
C PHE A 192 -10.31 -12.77 16.72
N ARG A 193 -10.96 -13.81 16.19
CA ARG A 193 -10.32 -15.02 15.68
C ARG A 193 -10.64 -15.19 14.21
N GLU A 194 -9.64 -15.59 13.44
CA GLU A 194 -9.82 -15.83 12.02
C GLU A 194 -10.73 -17.03 11.78
N LYS A 195 -11.67 -16.87 10.84
CA LYS A 195 -12.64 -17.91 10.46
C LYS A 195 -12.12 -18.70 9.26
N ALA A 196 -12.58 -19.94 9.12
CA ALA A 196 -12.21 -20.78 8.00
C ALA A 196 -12.67 -20.17 6.66
N LEU A 197 -11.80 -20.28 5.65
CA LEU A 197 -12.19 -19.98 4.26
C LEU A 197 -13.17 -21.05 3.77
N PRO A 198 -14.30 -20.70 3.12
CA PRO A 198 -15.15 -21.68 2.46
C PRO A 198 -14.41 -22.32 1.27
N LYS A 199 -14.78 -23.57 0.93
CA LYS A 199 -14.14 -24.39 -0.14
C LYS A 199 -14.06 -23.70 -1.51
N LYS A 200 -14.90 -22.71 -1.80
CA LYS A 200 -14.86 -21.88 -3.02
C LYS A 200 -14.63 -20.41 -2.65
N TYR A 201 -13.40 -20.07 -2.28
CA TYR A 201 -12.99 -18.67 -2.14
C TYR A 201 -12.15 -18.27 -3.35
N SER A 202 -12.63 -17.31 -4.14
CA SER A 202 -11.77 -16.59 -5.08
C SER A 202 -11.40 -15.24 -4.44
N LYS A 203 -10.10 -14.94 -4.40
CA LYS A 203 -9.64 -13.57 -4.14
C LYS A 203 -10.23 -12.71 -5.24
N ARG A 204 -11.21 -11.85 -4.92
CA ARG A 204 -11.58 -10.73 -5.78
C ARG A 204 -10.40 -9.76 -5.76
N VAL A 205 -9.36 -10.05 -6.52
CA VAL A 205 -8.63 -8.94 -7.14
C VAL A 205 -9.68 -8.27 -8.02
N ASP A 206 -9.97 -7.00 -7.75
CA ASP A 206 -11.00 -6.26 -8.48
C ASP A 206 -10.74 -6.47 -9.98
N SER A 207 -11.82 -6.80 -10.68
CA SER A 207 -11.87 -6.86 -12.14
C SER A 207 -11.20 -5.63 -12.79
N ARG A 208 -11.31 -4.46 -12.14
CA ARG A 208 -10.67 -3.22 -12.53
C ARG A 208 -9.15 -3.31 -12.50
N THR A 209 -8.57 -3.67 -11.36
CA THR A 209 -7.11 -3.85 -11.20
C THR A 209 -6.55 -4.79 -12.26
N LYS A 210 -7.24 -5.92 -12.50
CA LYS A 210 -6.87 -6.86 -13.57
C LYS A 210 -6.95 -6.24 -14.96
N ARG A 211 -8.02 -5.49 -15.24
CA ARG A 211 -8.23 -4.81 -16.53
C ARG A 211 -7.15 -3.77 -16.79
N VAL A 212 -6.84 -2.93 -15.81
CA VAL A 212 -5.81 -1.88 -15.91
C VAL A 212 -4.44 -2.51 -16.16
N ASN A 213 -4.01 -3.46 -15.33
CA ASN A 213 -2.73 -4.14 -15.52
C ASN A 213 -2.65 -4.88 -16.87
N LYS A 214 -3.77 -5.48 -17.35
CA LYS A 214 -3.82 -6.11 -18.69
C LYS A 214 -3.67 -5.08 -19.82
N LYS A 215 -4.35 -3.93 -19.74
CA LYS A 215 -4.25 -2.84 -20.71
C LYS A 215 -2.81 -2.32 -20.77
N ARG A 216 -2.18 -2.11 -19.61
CA ARG A 216 -0.79 -1.65 -19.47
C ARG A 216 0.22 -2.61 -20.07
N ARG A 217 0.14 -3.91 -19.75
CA ARG A 217 1.02 -4.93 -20.36
C ARG A 217 0.94 -4.92 -21.88
N LYS A 218 -0.26 -4.87 -22.45
CA LYS A 218 -0.45 -4.76 -23.91
C LYS A 218 0.16 -3.49 -24.50
N ALA A 219 0.08 -2.35 -23.80
CA ALA A 219 0.70 -1.11 -24.24
C ALA A 219 2.23 -1.21 -24.23
N LYS A 220 2.82 -1.80 -23.17
CA LYS A 220 4.26 -2.04 -23.06
C LYS A 220 4.78 -2.96 -24.18
N GLU A 221 4.09 -4.07 -24.44
CA GLU A 221 4.40 -4.97 -25.55
C GLU A 221 4.36 -4.26 -26.92
N ARG A 222 3.35 -3.42 -27.15
CA ARG A 222 3.24 -2.63 -28.40
C ARG A 222 4.41 -1.65 -28.55
N LYS A 223 4.79 -0.96 -27.47
CA LYS A 223 5.92 -0.01 -27.47
C LYS A 223 7.24 -0.72 -27.75
N LEU A 224 7.47 -1.89 -27.13
CA LEU A 224 8.68 -2.68 -27.34
C LEU A 224 8.79 -3.16 -28.80
N ARG A 225 7.70 -3.71 -29.36
CA ARG A 225 7.66 -4.13 -30.78
C ARG A 225 7.93 -2.96 -31.74
N LEU A 226 7.44 -1.76 -31.42
CA LEU A 226 7.71 -0.56 -32.22
C LEU A 226 9.19 -0.17 -32.15
N GLN A 227 9.80 -0.20 -30.95
CA GLN A 227 11.22 0.09 -30.78
C GLN A 227 12.11 -0.92 -31.52
N GLU A 228 11.78 -2.21 -31.47
CA GLU A 228 12.49 -3.24 -32.24
C GLU A 228 12.39 -3.03 -33.76
N ARG A 229 11.22 -2.60 -34.26
CA ARG A 229 11.05 -2.26 -35.68
C ARG A 229 11.90 -1.06 -36.07
N LEU A 230 11.91 -0.02 -35.24
CA LEU A 230 12.70 1.19 -35.48
C LEU A 230 14.21 0.93 -35.42
N ARG A 231 14.68 -0.04 -34.63
CA ARG A 231 16.09 -0.45 -34.59
C ARG A 231 16.55 -1.24 -35.82
N LYS A 232 15.62 -1.74 -36.63
CA LYS A 232 15.90 -2.53 -37.85
C LYS A 232 15.85 -1.69 -39.13
N ILE A 233 15.52 -0.40 -39.01
CA ILE A 233 15.54 0.60 -40.09
C ILE A 233 16.80 1.44 -39.88
#